data_AF-A0A1B9CI53-F1
#
_entry.id   AF-A0A1B9CI53-F1
#
_cell.length_a   1.000
_cell.length_b   1.000
_cell.length_c   1.000
_cell.angle_alpha   90.00
_cell.angle_beta   90.00
_cell.angle_gamma   90.00
#
_symmetry.space_group_name_H-M   'P 1'
#
loop_
_entity.id
_entity.type
_entity.pdbx_description
1 polymer ?
#
loop_
_entity_poly.entity_id
_entity_poly.type
_entity_poly.pdbx_seq_one_letter_code
_entity_poly.pdbx_strand_id
1 'polypeptide(L)' 'MRPADRAWLMLAGAILTYEIAADEGELLSEAADRYMLAHPWITRTVVFSIAAHLCNLVKDRYDPLHWLFVAKSRLRRPA' A
#
# COMPACT_ATOMS: atom_id res chain seq x y z
N MET A 1 -2.36 -10.90 -19.51
CA MET A 1 -2.34 -10.30 -18.15
C MET A 1 -2.93 -8.90 -18.22
N ARG A 2 -3.84 -8.57 -17.30
CA ARG A 2 -4.45 -7.24 -17.18
C ARG A 2 -3.44 -6.24 -16.61
N PRO A 3 -3.68 -4.92 -16.74
CA PRO A 3 -2.79 -3.90 -16.17
C PRO A 3 -2.57 -4.07 -14.66
N ALA A 4 -3.61 -4.45 -13.90
CA ALA A 4 -3.50 -4.71 -12.46
C ALA A 4 -2.59 -5.90 -12.14
N ASP A 5 -2.67 -7.00 -12.91
CA ASP A 5 -1.80 -8.17 -12.72
C ASP A 5 -0.32 -7.79 -12.93
N ARG A 6 -0.03 -6.94 -13.93
CA ARG A 6 1.33 -6.42 -14.17
C ARG A 6 1.80 -5.53 -13.03
N ALA A 7 0.92 -4.70 -12.48
CA ALA A 7 1.24 -3.86 -11.32
C ALA A 7 1.61 -4.70 -10.10
N TRP A 8 0.86 -5.78 -9.82
CA TRP A 8 1.19 -6.73 -8.76
C TRP A 8 2.54 -7.39 -8.96
N LEU A 9 2.84 -7.87 -10.17
CA LEU A 9 4.15 -8.44 -10.48
C LEU A 9 5.29 -7.44 -10.30
N MET A 10 5.10 -6.17 -10.71
CA MET A 10 6.11 -5.14 -10.52
C MET A 10 6.33 -4.82 -9.04
N LEU A 11 5.27 -4.72 -8.24
CA LEU A 11 5.39 -4.51 -6.79
C LEU A 11 6.15 -5.67 -6.13
N ALA A 12 5.79 -6.91 -6.43
CA ALA A 12 6.49 -8.08 -5.91
C ALA A 12 7.97 -8.10 -6.33
N GLY A 13 8.26 -7.82 -7.61
CA GLY A 13 9.63 -7.75 -8.12
C GLY A 13 10.45 -6.64 -7.46
N ALA A 14 9.86 -5.47 -7.23
CA ALA A 14 10.52 -4.36 -6.55
C ALA A 14 10.85 -4.68 -5.09
N ILE A 15 9.90 -5.30 -4.36
CA ILE A 15 10.13 -5.78 -2.99
C ILE A 15 11.30 -6.76 -2.98
N LEU A 16 11.25 -7.82 -3.81
CA LEU A 16 12.31 -8.83 -3.85
C LEU A 16 13.68 -8.24 -4.21
N THR A 17 13.71 -7.32 -5.19
CA THR A 17 14.95 -6.67 -5.61
C THR A 17 15.54 -5.84 -4.48
N TYR A 18 14.70 -5.10 -3.75
CA TYR A 18 15.15 -4.32 -2.59
C TYR A 18 15.67 -5.24 -1.49
N GLU A 19 14.92 -6.27 -1.10
CA GLU A 19 15.31 -7.18 0.00
C GLU A 19 16.63 -7.90 -0.28
N ILE A 20 16.94 -8.23 -1.55
CA ILE A 20 18.21 -8.87 -1.93
C ILE A 20 19.37 -7.87 -1.94
N ALA A 21 19.10 -6.60 -2.24
CA ALA A 21 20.12 -5.56 -2.37
C ALA A 21 20.35 -4.75 -1.09
N ALA A 22 19.50 -4.91 -0.08
CA ALA A 22 19.57 -4.17 1.17
C ALA A 22 20.78 -4.57 2.01
N ASP A 23 21.38 -3.58 2.67
CA ASP A 23 22.39 -3.82 3.70
C ASP A 23 21.75 -4.43 4.96
N GLU A 24 22.57 -5.04 5.81
CA GLU A 24 22.11 -5.56 7.11
C GLU A 24 21.43 -4.46 7.94
N GLY A 25 20.22 -4.73 8.44
CA GLY A 25 19.43 -3.78 9.21
C GLY A 25 18.52 -2.87 8.38
N GLU A 26 18.58 -2.93 7.05
CA GLU A 26 17.78 -2.09 6.15
C GLU A 26 16.74 -2.87 5.32
N LEU A 27 16.40 -4.10 5.73
CA LEU A 27 15.28 -4.84 5.14
C LEU A 27 13.96 -4.07 5.30
N LEU A 28 13.01 -4.28 4.40
CA LEU A 28 11.70 -3.59 4.49
C LEU A 28 10.95 -3.99 5.76
N SER A 29 11.10 -5.25 6.19
CA SER A 29 10.56 -5.74 7.46
C SER A 29 11.18 -5.04 8.66
N GLU A 30 12.49 -4.84 8.68
CA GLU A 30 13.20 -4.17 9.77
C GLU A 30 12.86 -2.68 9.83
N ALA A 31 12.74 -2.02 8.67
CA ALA A 31 12.23 -0.66 8.60
C ALA A 31 10.79 -0.59 9.14
N ALA A 32 9.94 -1.54 8.78
CA ALA A 32 8.58 -1.62 9.32
C ALA A 32 8.58 -1.81 10.84
N ASP A 33 9.47 -2.63 11.40
CA ASP A 33 9.64 -2.79 12.85
C ASP A 33 9.99 -1.46 13.52
N ARG A 34 10.96 -0.71 12.96
CA ARG A 34 11.31 0.63 13.46
C ARG A 34 10.11 1.59 13.42
N TYR A 35 9.32 1.56 12.35
CA TYR A 35 8.12 2.39 12.24
C TYR A 35 7.04 1.98 13.24
N MET A 36 6.90 0.69 13.54
CA MET A 36 5.96 0.19 14.54
C MET A 36 6.42 0.53 15.97
N LEU A 37 7.73 0.60 16.23
CA LEU A 37 8.25 1.06 17.51
C LEU A 37 8.09 2.58 17.69
N ALA A 38 8.39 3.37 16.67
CA ALA A 38 8.30 4.83 16.73
C ALA A 38 6.84 5.33 16.73
N HIS A 39 6.00 4.78 15.86
CA HIS A 39 4.61 5.20 15.66
C HIS A 39 3.67 4.00 15.50
N PRO A 40 3.46 3.20 16.57
CA PRO A 40 2.76 1.91 16.50
C PRO A 40 1.37 2.00 15.89
N TRP A 41 0.59 3.00 16.31
CA TRP A 41 -0.79 3.18 15.83
C TRP A 41 -0.83 3.65 14.38
N ILE A 42 0.01 4.60 13.98
CA ILE A 42 0.03 5.14 12.62
C ILE A 42 0.41 4.02 11.64
N THR A 43 1.52 3.33 11.90
CA THR A 43 2.03 2.27 11.02
C THR A 43 1.01 1.15 10.88
N ARG A 44 0.43 0.67 12.00
CA ARG A 44 -0.63 -0.35 11.97
C ARG A 44 -1.85 0.13 11.20
N THR A 45 -2.35 1.34 11.46
CA THR A 45 -3.52 1.88 10.76
C THR A 45 -3.27 1.95 9.26
N VAL A 46 -2.10 2.41 8.81
CA VAL A 46 -1.78 2.47 7.38
C VAL A 46 -1.75 1.08 6.76
N VAL A 47 -1.03 0.12 7.35
CA VAL A 47 -0.91 -1.25 6.83
C VAL A 47 -2.27 -1.94 6.81
N PHE A 48 -3.03 -1.88 7.91
CA PHE A 48 -4.37 -2.46 7.97
C PHE A 48 -5.34 -1.81 6.99
N SER A 49 -5.26 -0.49 6.79
CA SER A 49 -6.14 0.19 5.82
C SER A 49 -5.86 -0.26 4.40
N ILE A 50 -4.58 -0.40 4.02
CA ILE A 50 -4.18 -0.89 2.70
C ILE A 50 -4.62 -2.35 2.52
N ALA A 51 -4.36 -3.20 3.52
CA ALA A 51 -4.77 -4.61 3.48
C ALA A 51 -6.30 -4.75 3.37
N ALA A 52 -7.05 -3.97 4.15
CA ALA A 52 -8.50 -3.96 4.12
C ALA A 52 -9.07 -3.52 2.76
N HIS A 53 -8.49 -2.49 2.15
CA HIS A 53 -8.84 -2.05 0.80
C HIS A 53 -8.60 -3.16 -0.24
N LEU A 54 -7.38 -3.71 -0.29
CA LEU A 54 -7.00 -4.68 -1.31
C LEU A 54 -7.76 -6.01 -1.17
N CYS A 55 -8.11 -6.40 0.06
CA CYS A 55 -8.87 -7.61 0.34
C CYS A 55 -10.40 -7.39 0.34
N ASN A 56 -10.89 -6.19 -0.03
CA ASN A 56 -12.31 -5.83 -0.01
C ASN A 56 -13.00 -6.10 1.35
N LEU A 57 -12.27 -5.97 2.46
CA LEU A 57 -12.79 -6.22 3.81
C LEU A 57 -13.74 -5.10 4.27
N VAL A 58 -13.69 -3.95 3.61
CA VAL A 58 -14.44 -2.76 3.96
C VAL A 58 -15.29 -2.34 2.77
N LYS A 59 -16.55 -1.97 3.03
CA LYS A 59 -17.43 -1.40 2.00
C LYS A 59 -16.84 -0.07 1.50
N ASP A 60 -16.92 0.20 0.20
CA ASP A 60 -16.39 1.40 -0.47
C ASP A 60 -16.64 2.74 0.24
N ARG A 61 -17.75 2.85 0.99
CA ARG A 61 -18.10 4.04 1.77
C ARG A 61 -17.09 4.36 2.88
N TYR A 62 -16.39 3.37 3.42
CA TYR A 62 -15.44 3.51 4.52
C TYR A 62 -13.99 3.27 4.10
N ASP A 63 -13.74 3.27 2.79
CA ASP A 63 -12.44 2.98 2.21
C ASP A 63 -11.74 4.29 1.80
N PRO A 64 -10.72 4.73 2.55
CA PRO A 64 -10.02 5.98 2.25
C PRO A 64 -9.33 5.95 0.88
N LEU A 65 -8.87 4.77 0.43
CA LEU A 65 -8.21 4.60 -0.87
C LEU A 65 -9.23 4.66 -2.01
N HIS A 66 -10.44 4.15 -1.79
CA HIS A 66 -11.55 4.34 -2.72
C HIS A 66 -11.91 5.83 -2.88
N TRP A 67 -11.91 6.61 -1.78
CA TRP A 67 -12.16 8.06 -1.86
C TRP A 67 -11.13 8.81 -2.70
N LEU A 68 -9.85 8.43 -2.63
CA LEU A 68 -8.79 8.99 -3.48
C LEU A 68 -9.08 8.74 -4.98
N PHE A 69 -9.56 7.56 -5.33
CA PHE A 69 -9.97 7.24 -6.70
C PHE A 69 -11.20 8.05 -7.14
N VAL A 70 -12.22 8.16 -6.28
CA VAL A 70 -13.41 8.98 -6.55
C VAL A 70 -13.06 10.45 -6.71
N ALA A 71 -12.17 10.99 -5.88
CA ALA A 71 -11.69 12.37 -6.01
C ALA A 71 -10.98 12.60 -7.35
N LYS A 72 -10.04 11.71 -7.73
CA LYS A 72 -9.35 11.78 -9.02
C LYS A 72 -10.31 11.69 -10.22
N SER A 73 -11.31 10.82 -10.15
CA SER A 73 -12.28 10.64 -11.24
C SER A 73 -13.22 11.84 -11.38
N ARG A 74 -13.58 12.52 -10.28
CA ARG A 74 -14.30 13.80 -10.30
C ARG A 74 -13.47 14.93 -10.90
N LEU A 75 -12.17 15.00 -10.58
CA LEU A 75 -11.24 15.99 -11.15
C LEU A 75 -10.99 15.81 -12.66
N ARG A 76 -11.06 14.58 -13.19
CA ARG A 76 -10.86 14.29 -14.63
C ARG A 76 -12.10 14.47 -15.50
N ARG A 77 -13.28 14.70 -14.91
CA ARG A 77 -14.49 15.07 -15.63
C ARG A 77 -14.72 16.58 -15.43
N PRO A 78 -14.15 17.47 -16.27
CA PRO A 78 -14.73 18.79 -16.38
C PRO A 78 -16.16 18.63 -16.93
N ALA A 79 -17.06 19.46 -16.40
CA ALA A 79 -18.46 19.53 -16.81
C ALA A 79 -18.63 19.77 -18.33
#